data_AF-A0A7W0VGL5-F1
#
_entry.id   AF-A0A7W0VGL5-F1
#
_cell.length_a   1.000
_cell.length_b   1.000
_cell.length_c   1.000
_cell.angle_alpha   90.00
_cell.angle_beta   90.00
_cell.angle_gamma   90.00
#
_symmetry.space_group_name_H-M   'P 1'
#
loop_
_entity.id
_entity.type
_entity.pdbx_description
1 polymer ?
#
loop_
_entity_poly.entity_id
_entity_poly.type
_entity_poly.pdbx_seq_one_letter_code
_entity_poly.pdbx_strand_id
1 'polypeptide(L)'
;MTSYGTRYEDHGGLLTRVVDRTGCVHATLSWRGDQLSALEVPGAVVRGEQLVDSLLGPAHAIEHAGERVTNMSAIDWARPTQIPVIAAPMRIPAGAAAPIMNVIALLAARTGVPALRYAGSYPTHALWRTLLRSFQSTATEVQFTADALGRATRVARDEIAIDFVPAPHERVAIDRGHAELRDGIERVVINGISYVPDGSAARLVSDGSEHRAEVWFADTRHAHVATLAPDGVLLEGPHPLRAYASDVIGRAFPPALRAALAELVSEAVPQLLAPAARIIVTARPIRWADLGARAATYDDGGFAVHAALWDRIAPLGLARLALALAEALAPVVAAAITAEWQLMSV
;
A
#
# COMPACT_ATOMS: atom_id res chain seq x y z
N MET A 1 9.46 23.21 -7.16
CA MET A 1 10.83 23.12 -6.63
C MET A 1 10.97 21.74 -6.02
N THR A 2 12.03 20.99 -6.30
CA THR A 2 12.30 19.71 -5.61
C THR A 2 13.13 20.03 -4.36
N SER A 3 12.65 19.57 -3.21
CA SER A 3 13.27 19.82 -1.90
C SER A 3 14.41 18.83 -1.64
N TYR A 4 14.40 17.67 -2.32
CA TYR A 4 15.30 16.54 -2.04
C TYR A 4 16.10 16.07 -3.26
N GLY A 5 16.26 16.94 -4.24
CA GLY A 5 17.19 16.74 -5.37
C GLY A 5 16.67 15.85 -6.50
N THR A 6 15.36 15.55 -6.56
CA THR A 6 14.76 14.95 -7.75
C THR A 6 14.90 15.91 -8.95
N ARG A 7 15.29 15.39 -10.10
CA ARG A 7 15.36 16.07 -11.38
C ARG A 7 14.26 15.57 -12.29
N TYR A 8 13.57 16.51 -12.92
CA TYR A 8 12.59 16.25 -13.98
C TYR A 8 13.23 16.58 -15.31
N GLU A 9 13.25 15.61 -16.23
CA GLU A 9 13.74 15.81 -17.59
C GLU A 9 12.55 16.00 -18.52
N ASP A 10 12.56 17.09 -19.30
CA ASP A 10 11.46 17.47 -20.19
C ASP A 10 11.93 17.50 -21.65
N HIS A 11 11.02 17.17 -22.58
CA HIS A 11 11.21 17.39 -24.01
C HIS A 11 9.97 18.08 -24.57
N GLY A 12 10.13 19.26 -25.15
CA GLY A 12 8.99 20.05 -25.66
C GLY A 12 7.97 20.45 -24.59
N GLY A 13 8.40 20.57 -23.33
CA GLY A 13 7.52 20.85 -22.18
C GLY A 13 6.81 19.62 -21.60
N LEU A 14 6.97 18.44 -22.20
CA LEU A 14 6.43 17.19 -21.69
C LEU A 14 7.46 16.47 -20.82
N LEU A 15 7.02 15.99 -19.67
CA LEU A 15 7.86 15.21 -18.76
C LEU A 15 8.27 13.90 -19.43
N THR A 16 9.57 13.62 -19.50
CA THR A 16 10.12 12.39 -20.08
C THR A 16 10.74 11.47 -19.04
N ARG A 17 11.39 12.01 -18.01
CA ARG A 17 12.00 11.19 -16.94
C ARG A 17 11.90 11.85 -15.58
N VAL A 18 11.74 11.01 -14.55
CA VAL A 18 11.86 11.38 -13.14
C VAL A 18 13.09 10.69 -12.58
N VAL A 19 14.12 11.45 -12.25
CA VAL A 19 15.43 10.93 -11.82
C VAL A 19 15.74 11.47 -10.43
N ASP A 20 16.06 10.62 -9.48
CA ASP A 20 16.46 11.10 -8.15
C ASP A 20 17.91 11.60 -8.11
N ARG A 21 18.32 12.11 -6.95
CA ARG A 21 19.67 12.64 -6.73
C ARG A 21 20.79 11.59 -6.89
N THR A 22 20.46 10.30 -6.80
CA THR A 22 21.42 9.19 -6.98
C THR A 22 21.57 8.80 -8.46
N GLY A 23 20.77 9.39 -9.34
CA GLY A 23 20.69 9.05 -10.76
C GLY A 23 19.71 7.91 -11.05
N CYS A 24 18.98 7.39 -10.06
CA CYS A 24 17.99 6.36 -10.27
C CYS A 24 16.76 6.92 -10.99
N VAL A 25 16.31 6.23 -12.04
CA VAL A 25 15.12 6.60 -12.81
C VAL A 25 13.89 5.95 -12.17
N HIS A 26 12.99 6.77 -11.65
CA HIS A 26 11.74 6.31 -11.01
C HIS A 26 10.57 6.21 -11.98
N ALA A 27 10.62 6.97 -13.08
CA ALA A 27 9.65 6.90 -14.16
C ALA A 27 10.26 7.36 -15.48
N THR A 28 9.85 6.72 -16.57
CA THR A 28 10.13 7.14 -17.95
C THR A 28 8.81 7.28 -18.70
N LEU A 29 8.62 8.39 -19.40
CA LEU A 29 7.46 8.68 -20.21
C LEU A 29 7.91 8.89 -21.65
N SER A 30 7.28 8.17 -22.56
CA SER A 30 7.49 8.30 -24.01
C SER A 30 6.24 8.91 -24.64
N TRP A 31 6.44 9.87 -25.53
CA TRP A 31 5.36 10.65 -26.16
C TRP A 31 5.39 10.52 -27.69
N ARG A 32 4.21 10.58 -28.31
CA ARG A 32 4.03 10.74 -29.76
C ARG A 32 3.20 12.02 -29.97
N GLY A 33 3.89 13.12 -30.24
CA GLY A 33 3.27 14.44 -30.15
C GLY A 33 2.92 14.77 -28.69
N ASP A 34 1.66 15.11 -28.44
CA ASP A 34 1.09 15.37 -27.11
C ASP A 34 0.45 14.14 -26.46
N GLN A 35 0.41 13.00 -27.15
CA GLN A 35 -0.14 11.76 -26.64
C GLN A 35 0.94 10.90 -25.99
N LEU A 36 0.65 10.40 -24.79
CA LEU A 36 1.50 9.40 -24.17
C LEU A 36 1.52 8.14 -25.03
N SER A 37 2.71 7.60 -25.30
CA SER A 37 2.89 6.27 -25.88
C SER A 37 3.07 5.22 -24.79
N ALA A 38 3.89 5.51 -23.78
CA ALA A 38 4.07 4.65 -22.62
C ALA A 38 4.55 5.42 -21.39
N LEU A 39 4.11 4.97 -20.21
CA LEU A 39 4.69 5.30 -18.91
C LEU A 39 5.32 4.02 -18.35
N GLU A 40 6.61 4.03 -18.09
CA GLU A 40 7.34 2.95 -17.43
C GLU A 40 7.67 3.35 -16.00
N VAL A 41 7.34 2.49 -15.05
CA VAL A 41 7.68 2.61 -13.64
C VAL A 41 8.25 1.26 -13.14
N PRO A 42 8.92 1.21 -11.98
CA PRO A 42 9.36 -0.06 -11.42
C PRO A 42 8.23 -1.08 -11.32
N GLY A 43 8.36 -2.16 -12.10
CA GLY A 43 7.43 -3.30 -12.11
C GLY A 43 6.24 -3.19 -13.05
N ALA A 44 5.96 -2.05 -13.71
CA ALA A 44 4.82 -1.94 -14.62
C ALA A 44 5.02 -0.95 -15.77
N VAL A 45 4.30 -1.17 -16.86
CA VAL A 45 4.19 -0.25 -17.99
C VAL A 45 2.73 0.08 -18.24
N VAL A 46 2.40 1.37 -18.34
CA VAL A 46 1.09 1.81 -18.81
C VAL A 46 1.21 2.19 -20.28
N ARG A 47 0.44 1.54 -21.16
CA ARG A 47 0.38 1.88 -22.59
C ARG A 47 -0.58 3.05 -22.78
N GLY A 48 -0.14 4.07 -23.52
CA GLY A 48 -0.98 5.22 -23.80
C GLY A 48 -1.93 5.05 -24.99
N GLU A 49 -1.78 3.95 -25.75
CA GLU A 49 -2.79 3.53 -26.73
C GLU A 49 -4.09 3.20 -26.00
N GLN A 50 -5.19 3.84 -26.43
CA GLN A 50 -6.50 3.59 -25.87
C GLN A 50 -7.12 2.34 -26.47
N LEU A 51 -7.71 1.53 -25.59
CA LEU A 51 -8.55 0.39 -25.93
C LEU A 51 -9.95 0.58 -25.34
N VAL A 52 -10.89 -0.26 -25.77
CA VAL A 52 -12.22 -0.32 -25.17
C VAL A 52 -12.27 -1.49 -24.19
N ASP A 53 -12.45 -1.17 -22.91
CA ASP A 53 -12.66 -2.11 -21.81
C ASP A 53 -14.16 -2.19 -21.49
N SER A 54 -14.67 -3.40 -21.24
CA SER A 54 -16.09 -3.62 -20.96
C SER A 54 -16.56 -2.93 -19.67
N LEU A 55 -15.69 -2.80 -18.68
CA LEU A 55 -15.97 -2.18 -17.39
C LEU A 55 -15.61 -0.69 -17.35
N LEU A 56 -14.62 -0.24 -18.11
CA LEU A 56 -14.10 1.13 -18.02
C LEU A 56 -14.47 2.02 -19.22
N GLY A 57 -14.87 1.44 -20.36
CA GLY A 57 -14.97 2.17 -21.61
C GLY A 57 -13.57 2.44 -22.17
N PRO A 58 -13.25 3.66 -22.65
CA PRO A 58 -11.89 4.02 -23.04
C PRO A 58 -10.89 3.79 -21.89
N ALA A 59 -9.84 3.02 -22.15
CA ALA A 59 -8.89 2.58 -21.14
C ALA A 59 -7.46 2.50 -21.68
N HIS A 60 -6.50 2.55 -20.78
CA HIS A 60 -5.08 2.30 -21.00
C HIS A 60 -4.73 0.92 -20.43
N ALA A 61 -3.94 0.14 -21.16
CA ALA A 61 -3.47 -1.16 -20.66
C ALA A 61 -2.36 -0.97 -19.62
N ILE A 62 -2.41 -1.76 -18.54
CA ILE A 62 -1.30 -1.91 -17.59
C ILE A 62 -0.66 -3.28 -17.82
N GLU A 63 0.63 -3.28 -18.07
CA GLU A 63 1.44 -4.47 -18.35
C GLU A 63 2.47 -4.73 -17.26
N HIS A 64 2.76 -6.00 -17.02
CA HIS A 64 3.88 -6.49 -16.22
C HIS A 64 4.61 -7.58 -17.01
N ALA A 65 5.95 -7.49 -17.08
CA ALA A 65 6.76 -8.44 -17.83
C ALA A 65 6.32 -8.64 -19.30
N GLY A 66 5.77 -7.58 -19.92
CA GLY A 66 5.27 -7.61 -21.31
C GLY A 66 3.86 -8.16 -21.48
N GLU A 67 3.20 -8.60 -20.41
CA GLU A 67 1.84 -9.13 -20.45
C GLU A 67 0.85 -8.15 -19.82
N ARG A 68 -0.33 -8.02 -20.43
CA ARG A 68 -1.41 -7.20 -19.87
C ARG A 68 -1.98 -7.85 -18.60
N VAL A 69 -1.85 -7.15 -17.48
CA VAL A 69 -2.35 -7.62 -16.18
C VAL A 69 -3.67 -6.97 -15.79
N THR A 70 -3.91 -5.72 -16.19
CA THR A 70 -5.19 -5.03 -15.97
C THR A 70 -5.32 -3.82 -16.89
N ASN A 71 -6.42 -3.08 -16.77
CA ASN A 71 -6.67 -1.84 -17.49
C ASN A 71 -6.99 -0.72 -16.49
N MET A 72 -6.68 0.51 -16.87
CA MET A 72 -7.08 1.71 -16.15
C MET A 72 -7.89 2.63 -17.07
N SER A 73 -8.85 3.39 -16.54
CA SER A 73 -9.65 4.31 -17.35
C SER A 73 -8.72 5.32 -18.05
N ALA A 74 -9.05 5.67 -19.29
CA ALA A 74 -8.23 6.59 -20.06
C ALA A 74 -8.24 7.97 -19.40
N ILE A 75 -7.06 8.59 -19.35
CA ILE A 75 -6.86 9.97 -18.91
C ILE A 75 -6.07 10.73 -19.95
N ASP A 76 -6.24 12.05 -19.96
CA ASP A 76 -5.32 12.97 -20.62
C ASP A 76 -4.03 13.04 -19.80
N TRP A 77 -2.98 12.39 -20.30
CA TRP A 77 -1.67 12.38 -19.63
C TRP A 77 -0.96 13.73 -19.69
N ALA A 78 -1.24 14.56 -20.69
CA ALA A 78 -0.64 15.90 -20.76
C ALA A 78 -1.21 16.81 -19.68
N ARG A 79 -2.48 16.61 -19.29
CA ARG A 79 -3.14 17.38 -18.23
C ARG A 79 -4.19 16.54 -17.47
N PRO A 80 -3.76 15.67 -16.53
CA PRO A 80 -4.69 14.77 -15.87
C PRO A 80 -5.61 15.52 -14.90
N THR A 81 -6.92 15.41 -15.12
CA THR A 81 -7.96 16.06 -14.32
C THR A 81 -8.77 15.09 -13.43
N GLN A 82 -8.50 13.79 -13.54
CA GLN A 82 -9.24 12.73 -12.84
C GLN A 82 -8.31 11.62 -12.36
N ILE A 83 -8.66 11.01 -11.23
CA ILE A 83 -7.97 9.82 -10.73
C ILE A 83 -8.52 8.62 -11.51
N PRO A 84 -7.68 7.87 -12.25
CA PRO A 84 -8.17 6.77 -13.05
C PRO A 84 -8.67 5.61 -12.20
N VAL A 85 -9.68 4.92 -12.72
CA VAL A 85 -10.20 3.68 -12.14
C VAL A 85 -9.42 2.51 -12.71
N ILE A 86 -8.98 1.59 -11.86
CA ILE A 86 -8.30 0.36 -12.27
C ILE A 86 -9.26 -0.81 -12.14
N ALA A 87 -9.42 -1.61 -13.20
CA ALA A 87 -10.39 -2.69 -13.25
C ALA A 87 -10.07 -3.82 -12.26
N ALA A 88 -8.80 -4.23 -12.16
CA ALA A 88 -8.34 -5.29 -11.29
C ALA A 88 -7.03 -4.88 -10.59
N PRO A 89 -7.09 -3.98 -9.59
CA PRO A 89 -5.89 -3.41 -8.95
C PRO A 89 -5.00 -4.46 -8.29
N MET A 90 -5.58 -5.58 -7.82
CA MET A 90 -4.83 -6.69 -7.20
C MET A 90 -3.94 -7.46 -8.19
N ARG A 91 -4.15 -7.30 -9.51
CA ARG A 91 -3.29 -7.91 -10.54
C ARG A 91 -2.06 -7.06 -10.85
N ILE A 92 -2.01 -5.83 -10.36
CA ILE A 92 -0.81 -4.99 -10.48
C ILE A 92 0.26 -5.56 -9.54
N PRO A 93 1.51 -5.70 -10.01
CA PRO A 93 2.62 -6.10 -9.16
C PRO A 93 2.72 -5.23 -7.90
N ALA A 94 3.01 -5.87 -6.77
CA ALA A 94 3.15 -5.19 -5.50
C ALA A 94 4.15 -4.03 -5.61
N GLY A 95 3.72 -2.83 -5.20
CA GLY A 95 4.54 -1.63 -5.24
C GLY A 95 4.52 -0.84 -6.56
N ALA A 96 3.94 -1.35 -7.66
CA ALA A 96 3.93 -0.63 -8.93
C ALA A 96 2.79 0.40 -9.07
N ALA A 97 1.67 0.23 -8.34
CA ALA A 97 0.54 1.16 -8.39
C ALA A 97 0.88 2.56 -7.85
N ALA A 98 1.65 2.65 -6.76
CA ALA A 98 1.98 3.91 -6.11
C ALA A 98 2.84 4.84 -7.00
N PRO A 99 3.90 4.36 -7.68
CA PRO A 99 4.61 5.15 -8.69
C PRO A 99 3.72 5.71 -9.80
N ILE A 100 2.75 4.93 -10.31
CA ILE A 100 1.81 5.42 -11.33
C ILE A 100 0.99 6.59 -10.78
N MET A 101 0.42 6.45 -9.58
CA MET A 101 -0.34 7.53 -8.94
C MET A 101 0.53 8.77 -8.68
N ASN A 102 1.79 8.58 -8.29
CA ASN A 102 2.71 9.68 -8.05
C ASN A 102 3.05 10.45 -9.33
N VAL A 103 3.20 9.75 -10.46
CA VAL A 103 3.40 10.40 -11.77
C VAL A 103 2.16 11.18 -12.20
N ILE A 104 0.95 10.65 -11.97
CA ILE A 104 -0.30 11.38 -12.27
C ILE A 104 -0.38 12.66 -11.43
N ALA A 105 -0.11 12.57 -10.13
CA ALA A 105 -0.05 13.75 -9.25
C ALA A 105 1.01 14.75 -9.71
N LEU A 106 2.19 14.29 -10.13
CA LEU A 106 3.25 15.14 -10.64
C LEU A 106 2.83 15.89 -11.91
N LEU A 107 2.22 15.20 -12.88
CA LEU A 107 1.74 15.81 -14.11
C LEU A 107 0.62 16.83 -13.84
N ALA A 108 -0.33 16.49 -12.96
CA ALA A 108 -1.39 17.40 -12.54
C ALA A 108 -0.83 18.67 -11.87
N ALA A 109 0.10 18.51 -10.92
CA ALA A 109 0.75 19.62 -10.23
C ALA A 109 1.51 20.53 -11.20
N ARG A 110 2.26 19.95 -12.15
CA ARG A 110 3.02 20.69 -13.16
C ARG A 110 2.13 21.46 -14.13
N THR A 111 0.92 20.99 -14.38
CA THR A 111 -0.06 21.64 -15.26
C THR A 111 -1.06 22.52 -14.51
N GLY A 112 -0.86 22.73 -13.20
CA GLY A 112 -1.70 23.62 -12.39
C GLY A 112 -3.13 23.12 -12.18
N VAL A 113 -3.37 21.80 -12.28
CA VAL A 113 -4.66 21.21 -11.94
C VAL A 113 -4.85 21.29 -10.42
N PRO A 114 -5.89 22.00 -9.93
CA PRO A 114 -6.02 22.30 -8.50
C PRO A 114 -6.43 21.06 -7.68
N ALA A 115 -7.22 20.16 -8.27
CA ALA A 115 -7.66 18.91 -7.65
C ALA A 115 -8.11 17.91 -8.72
N LEU A 116 -8.03 16.63 -8.38
CA LEU A 116 -8.61 15.52 -9.14
C LEU A 116 -9.67 14.85 -8.28
N ARG A 117 -10.62 14.18 -8.94
CA ARG A 117 -11.65 13.37 -8.29
C ARG A 117 -11.57 11.93 -8.73
N TYR A 118 -12.00 11.03 -7.85
CA TYR A 118 -12.13 9.61 -8.16
C TYR A 118 -13.53 9.31 -8.69
N ALA A 119 -13.61 8.67 -9.84
CA ALA A 119 -14.85 8.35 -10.54
C ALA A 119 -15.16 6.85 -10.59
N GLY A 120 -14.64 6.06 -9.65
CA GLY A 120 -14.81 4.60 -9.66
C GLY A 120 -15.83 4.07 -8.67
N SER A 121 -16.18 2.81 -8.87
CA SER A 121 -17.18 2.08 -8.08
C SER A 121 -16.67 1.63 -6.71
N TYR A 122 -15.35 1.69 -6.46
CA TYR A 122 -14.72 1.05 -5.30
C TYR A 122 -13.87 2.01 -4.45
N PRO A 123 -14.49 3.00 -3.77
CA PRO A 123 -13.78 3.84 -2.82
C PRO A 123 -13.49 3.06 -1.53
N THR A 124 -12.41 2.27 -1.54
CA THR A 124 -12.03 1.42 -0.41
C THR A 124 -11.05 2.12 0.53
N HIS A 125 -10.97 1.63 1.77
CA HIS A 125 -9.93 2.01 2.74
C HIS A 125 -8.50 1.92 2.16
N ALA A 126 -8.21 0.84 1.43
CA ALA A 126 -6.92 0.63 0.80
C ALA A 126 -6.63 1.65 -0.31
N LEU A 127 -7.65 1.98 -1.13
CA LEU A 127 -7.53 3.02 -2.14
C LEU A 127 -7.30 4.39 -1.50
N TRP A 128 -8.08 4.76 -0.49
CA TRP A 128 -7.92 6.02 0.25
C TRP A 128 -6.47 6.21 0.73
N ARG A 129 -5.93 5.22 1.45
CA ARG A 129 -4.53 5.23 1.92
C ARG A 129 -3.51 5.26 0.79
N THR A 130 -3.84 4.68 -0.36
CA THR A 130 -2.97 4.72 -1.53
C THR A 130 -2.94 6.11 -2.14
N LEU A 131 -4.10 6.76 -2.27
CA LEU A 131 -4.23 8.11 -2.83
C LEU A 131 -3.52 9.15 -1.95
N LEU A 132 -3.66 9.08 -0.62
CA LEU A 132 -3.02 10.03 0.29
C LEU A 132 -1.48 10.05 0.22
N ARG A 133 -0.85 9.06 -0.43
CA ARG A 133 0.60 9.07 -0.69
C ARG A 133 1.04 10.07 -1.74
N SER A 134 0.15 10.40 -2.69
CA SER A 134 0.45 11.26 -3.83
C SER A 134 -0.47 12.48 -3.91
N PHE A 135 -1.48 12.53 -3.04
CA PHE A 135 -2.48 13.58 -3.00
C PHE A 135 -2.77 13.99 -1.55
N GLN A 136 -3.26 15.21 -1.37
CA GLN A 136 -3.83 15.68 -0.11
C GLN A 136 -5.35 15.78 -0.25
N SER A 137 -6.08 15.55 0.85
CA SER A 137 -7.51 15.76 0.91
C SER A 137 -7.91 16.32 2.27
N THR A 138 -8.91 17.19 2.29
CA THR A 138 -9.55 17.67 3.52
C THR A 138 -10.67 16.74 3.98
N ALA A 139 -11.08 15.79 3.14
CA ALA A 139 -12.05 14.76 3.51
C ALA A 139 -11.42 13.69 4.42
N THR A 140 -12.28 12.97 5.12
CA THR A 140 -11.92 11.82 5.95
C THR A 140 -12.09 10.51 5.19
N GLU A 141 -11.39 9.46 5.64
CA GLU A 141 -11.55 8.10 5.12
C GLU A 141 -13.02 7.65 5.15
N VAL A 142 -13.73 7.95 6.24
CA VAL A 142 -15.15 7.61 6.40
C VAL A 142 -16.03 8.26 5.33
N GLN A 143 -15.78 9.55 5.02
CA GLN A 143 -16.51 10.25 3.96
C GLN A 143 -16.25 9.64 2.59
N PHE A 144 -15.01 9.23 2.31
CA PHE A 144 -14.66 8.59 1.05
C PHE A 144 -15.34 7.22 0.88
N THR A 145 -15.40 6.42 1.94
CA THR A 145 -15.93 5.06 1.89
C THR A 145 -17.45 4.97 2.10
N ALA A 146 -18.15 6.08 2.37
CA ALA A 146 -19.54 6.08 2.86
C ALA A 146 -20.55 5.33 1.97
N ASP A 147 -20.46 5.46 0.64
CA ASP A 147 -21.36 4.78 -0.32
C ASP A 147 -20.64 3.65 -1.08
N ALA A 148 -19.57 3.06 -0.52
CA ALA A 148 -18.77 2.07 -1.24
C ALA A 148 -19.60 0.89 -1.77
N LEU A 149 -20.54 0.37 -0.97
CA LEU A 149 -21.41 -0.74 -1.37
C LEU A 149 -22.44 -0.31 -2.43
N GLY A 150 -23.11 0.82 -2.24
CA GLY A 150 -24.11 1.31 -3.21
C GLY A 150 -23.49 1.62 -4.56
N ARG A 151 -22.26 2.15 -4.57
CA ARG A 151 -21.47 2.40 -5.78
C ARG A 151 -21.05 1.11 -6.49
N ALA A 152 -20.60 0.11 -5.73
CA ALA A 152 -20.24 -1.20 -6.29
C ALA A 152 -21.45 -1.86 -6.97
N THR A 153 -22.60 -1.92 -6.30
CA THR A 153 -23.82 -2.57 -6.81
C THR A 153 -24.33 -1.97 -8.12
N ARG A 154 -24.20 -0.65 -8.30
CA ARG A 154 -24.64 0.05 -9.53
C ARG A 154 -23.53 0.25 -10.56
N VAL A 155 -22.30 -0.20 -10.26
CA VAL A 155 -21.11 0.04 -11.08
C VAL A 155 -20.94 1.54 -11.39
N ALA A 156 -21.03 2.36 -10.34
CA ALA A 156 -21.03 3.82 -10.42
C ALA A 156 -19.76 4.37 -11.10
N ARG A 157 -19.94 5.30 -12.03
CA ARG A 157 -18.84 6.01 -12.74
C ARG A 157 -18.86 7.53 -12.58
N ASP A 158 -19.80 8.04 -11.81
CA ASP A 158 -19.85 9.45 -11.41
C ASP A 158 -18.71 9.78 -10.44
N GLU A 159 -18.21 11.02 -10.46
CA GLU A 159 -17.19 11.48 -9.52
C GLU A 159 -17.70 11.50 -8.09
N ILE A 160 -16.86 11.05 -7.15
CA ILE A 160 -17.06 11.33 -5.74
C ILE A 160 -16.69 12.79 -5.50
N ALA A 161 -17.55 13.54 -4.82
CA ALA A 161 -17.36 14.94 -4.47
C ALA A 161 -16.31 15.14 -3.35
N ILE A 162 -15.12 14.56 -3.54
CA ILE A 162 -13.96 14.68 -2.69
C ILE A 162 -12.78 15.09 -3.57
N ASP A 163 -12.25 16.27 -3.28
CA ASP A 163 -11.10 16.80 -3.98
C ASP A 163 -9.81 16.17 -3.43
N PHE A 164 -8.98 15.70 -4.35
CA PHE A 164 -7.61 15.25 -4.10
C PHE A 164 -6.65 16.23 -4.76
N VAL A 165 -6.03 17.08 -3.95
CA VAL A 165 -5.04 18.06 -4.39
C VAL A 165 -3.74 17.34 -4.70
N PRO A 166 -3.14 17.51 -5.90
CA PRO A 166 -1.85 16.92 -6.22
C PRO A 166 -0.77 17.27 -5.20
N ALA A 167 -0.14 16.25 -4.61
CA ALA A 167 0.93 16.39 -3.64
C ALA A 167 1.96 15.27 -3.86
N PRO A 168 2.65 15.26 -5.03
CA PRO A 168 3.60 14.21 -5.37
C PRO A 168 4.76 14.18 -4.37
N HIS A 169 5.26 12.99 -4.09
CA HIS A 169 6.44 12.78 -3.27
C HIS A 169 7.68 12.54 -4.13
N GLU A 170 8.83 12.93 -3.60
CA GLU A 170 10.12 12.53 -4.14
C GLU A 170 10.45 11.10 -3.69
N ARG A 171 11.14 10.35 -4.54
CA ARG A 171 11.67 9.02 -4.19
C ARG A 171 13.18 9.09 -4.26
N VAL A 172 13.85 8.55 -3.24
CA VAL A 172 15.31 8.43 -3.22
C VAL A 172 15.64 6.95 -3.11
N ALA A 173 16.36 6.43 -4.10
CA ALA A 173 16.85 5.06 -4.09
C ALA A 173 17.84 4.85 -2.94
N ILE A 174 17.70 3.71 -2.28
CA ILE A 174 18.62 3.21 -1.25
C ILE A 174 18.92 1.75 -1.54
N ASP A 175 19.90 1.15 -0.86
CA ASP A 175 20.17 -0.27 -1.03
C ASP A 175 18.91 -1.10 -0.76
N ARG A 176 18.56 -1.97 -1.73
CA ARG A 176 17.38 -2.85 -1.71
C ARG A 176 16.03 -2.15 -1.48
N GLY A 177 15.92 -0.86 -1.83
CA GLY A 177 14.77 -0.07 -1.42
C GLY A 177 14.66 1.34 -1.98
N HIS A 178 13.76 2.12 -1.38
CA HIS A 178 13.64 3.57 -1.58
C HIS A 178 13.01 4.24 -0.36
N ALA A 179 13.32 5.52 -0.16
CA ALA A 179 12.59 6.43 0.73
C ALA A 179 11.61 7.30 -0.07
N GLU A 180 10.47 7.64 0.51
CA GLU A 180 9.48 8.59 -0.03
C GLU A 180 9.47 9.85 0.84
N LEU A 181 9.61 11.02 0.19
CA LEU A 181 9.84 12.29 0.86
C LEU A 181 8.92 13.42 0.35
N ARG A 182 8.41 14.25 1.27
CA ARG A 182 7.71 15.52 0.96
C ARG A 182 8.11 16.65 1.90
N ASP A 183 7.75 16.54 3.17
CA ASP A 183 8.15 17.46 4.24
C ASP A 183 9.04 16.75 5.27
N GLY A 184 9.79 15.77 4.79
CA GLY A 184 10.54 14.78 5.56
C GLY A 184 10.27 13.37 5.01
N ILE A 185 10.82 12.35 5.67
CA ILE A 185 10.56 10.96 5.29
C ILE A 185 9.17 10.54 5.78
N GLU A 186 8.30 10.16 4.84
CA GLU A 186 6.97 9.64 5.16
C GLU A 186 6.94 8.12 5.16
N ARG A 187 7.84 7.50 4.39
CA ARG A 187 7.92 6.06 4.23
C ARG A 187 9.28 5.62 3.76
N VAL A 188 9.68 4.44 4.18
CA VAL A 188 10.82 3.72 3.61
C VAL A 188 10.38 2.32 3.20
N VAL A 189 10.75 1.88 2.01
CA VAL A 189 10.54 0.51 1.54
C VAL A 189 11.87 -0.19 1.43
N ILE A 190 12.06 -1.28 2.15
CA ILE A 190 13.30 -2.09 2.15
C ILE A 190 12.92 -3.55 1.97
N ASN A 191 13.50 -4.24 0.98
CA ASN A 191 13.18 -5.64 0.66
C ASN A 191 11.66 -5.88 0.51
N GLY A 192 10.93 -4.91 -0.06
CA GLY A 192 9.47 -4.96 -0.23
C GLY A 192 8.65 -4.70 1.03
N ILE A 193 9.27 -4.46 2.19
CA ILE A 193 8.60 -4.13 3.45
C ILE A 193 8.49 -2.62 3.57
N SER A 194 7.28 -2.13 3.88
CA SER A 194 6.97 -0.72 4.03
C SER A 194 7.01 -0.30 5.49
N TYR A 195 7.96 0.55 5.86
CA TYR A 195 8.10 1.17 7.17
C TYR A 195 7.49 2.58 7.14
N VAL A 196 6.52 2.84 8.01
CA VAL A 196 5.83 4.13 8.16
C VAL A 196 5.71 4.49 9.66
N PRO A 197 5.57 5.77 10.04
CA PRO A 197 5.58 6.19 11.46
C PRO A 197 4.64 5.40 12.35
N ASP A 198 3.39 5.21 11.92
CA ASP A 198 2.35 4.50 12.67
C ASP A 198 2.13 3.05 12.17
N GLY A 199 3.18 2.44 11.61
CA GLY A 199 3.08 1.10 11.05
C GLY A 199 2.81 0.03 12.12
N SER A 200 1.97 -0.96 11.79
CA SER A 200 1.82 -2.14 12.63
C SER A 200 2.74 -3.26 12.11
N ALA A 201 3.58 -3.73 13.05
CA ALA A 201 4.90 -4.34 12.92
C ALA A 201 6.02 -3.47 12.34
N ALA A 202 5.98 -3.09 11.07
CA ALA A 202 7.07 -2.34 10.43
C ALA A 202 6.91 -0.83 10.63
N ARG A 203 7.72 -0.23 11.51
CA ARG A 203 7.64 1.18 11.92
C ARG A 203 8.82 1.99 11.42
N LEU A 204 8.55 3.25 11.09
CA LEU A 204 9.56 4.27 10.85
C LEU A 204 9.64 5.19 12.06
N VAL A 205 10.57 4.93 12.98
CA VAL A 205 10.71 5.69 14.22
C VAL A 205 11.65 6.87 14.00
N SER A 206 11.24 8.08 14.34
CA SER A 206 12.11 9.26 14.31
C SER A 206 12.55 9.67 15.71
N ASP A 207 13.78 10.16 15.84
CA ASP A 207 14.29 10.85 17.04
C ASP A 207 14.59 12.34 16.81
N GLY A 208 14.14 12.88 15.68
CA GLY A 208 14.34 14.28 15.27
C GLY A 208 15.61 14.52 14.46
N SER A 209 16.65 13.68 14.62
CA SER A 209 17.87 13.74 13.81
C SER A 209 17.97 12.64 12.75
N GLU A 210 17.37 11.49 13.03
CA GLU A 210 17.42 10.31 12.17
C GLU A 210 16.06 9.61 12.13
N HIS A 211 15.90 8.74 11.14
CA HIS A 211 14.76 7.84 11.01
C HIS A 211 15.25 6.39 11.01
N ARG A 212 14.65 5.56 11.87
CA ARG A 212 14.96 4.14 11.98
C ARG A 212 13.82 3.30 11.45
N ALA A 213 14.12 2.45 10.46
CA ALA A 213 13.25 1.38 10.02
C ALA A 213 13.38 0.20 11.00
N GLU A 214 12.31 -0.08 11.74
CA GLU A 214 12.31 -1.06 12.82
C GLU A 214 11.10 -2.00 12.72
N VAL A 215 11.28 -3.25 13.16
CA VAL A 215 10.18 -4.20 13.35
C VAL A 215 9.84 -4.23 14.83
N TRP A 216 8.57 -4.06 15.15
CA TRP A 216 8.03 -4.03 16.51
C TRP A 216 6.95 -5.09 16.68
N PHE A 217 6.93 -5.75 17.83
CA PHE A 217 5.80 -6.58 18.23
C PHE A 217 5.27 -6.03 19.55
N ALA A 218 4.01 -5.56 19.51
CA ALA A 218 3.43 -4.71 20.53
C ALA A 218 4.31 -3.47 20.84
N ASP A 219 4.84 -3.38 22.06
CA ASP A 219 5.70 -2.31 22.57
C ASP A 219 7.19 -2.70 22.60
N THR A 220 7.55 -3.87 22.07
CA THR A 220 8.94 -4.34 22.09
C THR A 220 9.54 -4.34 20.70
N ARG A 221 10.70 -3.68 20.53
CA ARG A 221 11.47 -3.71 19.28
C ARG A 221 12.01 -5.11 19.02
N HIS A 222 11.59 -5.70 17.91
CA HIS A 222 12.04 -6.99 17.42
C HIS A 222 13.37 -6.91 16.67
N ALA A 223 13.46 -5.99 15.71
CA ALA A 223 14.64 -5.81 14.88
C ALA A 223 14.84 -4.34 14.51
N HIS A 224 16.10 -3.94 14.38
CA HIS A 224 16.51 -2.71 13.71
C HIS A 224 17.01 -3.06 12.32
N VAL A 225 16.41 -2.46 11.29
CA VAL A 225 16.68 -2.82 9.89
C VAL A 225 17.56 -1.77 9.22
N ALA A 226 17.31 -0.49 9.41
CA ALA A 226 18.11 0.55 8.80
C ALA A 226 17.96 1.89 9.54
N THR A 227 18.99 2.73 9.43
CA THR A 227 18.99 4.14 9.86
C THR A 227 19.13 5.03 8.63
N LEU A 228 18.31 6.08 8.57
CA LEU A 228 18.31 7.07 7.50
C LEU A 228 18.48 8.48 8.07
N ALA A 229 19.22 9.32 7.35
CA ALA A 229 19.25 10.76 7.56
C ALA A 229 17.89 11.38 7.19
N PRO A 230 17.56 12.61 7.64
CA PRO A 230 16.25 13.24 7.39
C PRO A 230 15.91 13.43 5.91
N ASP A 231 16.93 13.45 5.05
CA ASP A 231 16.79 13.58 3.60
C ASP A 231 16.68 12.22 2.88
N GLY A 232 16.56 11.11 3.60
CA GLY A 232 16.39 9.77 3.03
C GLY A 232 17.70 9.07 2.65
N VAL A 233 18.86 9.65 2.94
CA VAL A 233 20.14 8.96 2.77
C VAL A 233 20.27 7.83 3.79
N LEU A 234 20.59 6.64 3.32
CA LEU A 234 20.85 5.48 4.17
C LEU A 234 22.19 5.66 4.91
N LEU A 235 22.14 5.72 6.24
CA LEU A 235 23.30 5.85 7.12
C LEU A 235 23.81 4.48 7.59
N GLU A 236 22.89 3.54 7.86
CA GLU A 236 23.19 2.20 8.34
C GLU A 236 22.19 1.18 7.80
N GLY A 237 22.64 -0.05 7.51
CA GLY A 237 21.81 -1.13 6.96
C GLY A 237 21.79 -1.15 5.42
N PRO A 238 20.77 -1.77 4.79
CA PRO A 238 19.74 -2.58 5.42
C PRO A 238 20.29 -3.88 6.00
N HIS A 239 20.07 -4.11 7.30
CA HIS A 239 20.42 -5.35 7.97
C HIS A 239 19.39 -6.43 7.65
N PRO A 240 19.82 -7.69 7.38
CA PRO A 240 18.89 -8.78 7.15
C PRO A 240 18.10 -9.08 8.43
N LEU A 241 16.80 -9.36 8.27
CA LEU A 241 16.01 -9.93 9.35
C LEU A 241 16.50 -11.35 9.61
N ARG A 242 16.99 -11.59 10.83
CA ARG A 242 17.48 -12.90 11.22
C ARG A 242 16.29 -13.84 11.40
N ALA A 243 16.45 -15.09 10.96
CA ALA A 243 15.48 -16.14 11.22
C ALA A 243 15.23 -16.24 12.73
N TYR A 244 13.96 -16.28 13.10
CA TYR A 244 13.55 -16.31 14.49
C TYR A 244 13.42 -17.75 14.99
N ALA A 245 14.18 -18.10 16.02
CA ALA A 245 14.12 -19.42 16.64
C ALA A 245 13.14 -19.42 17.81
N SER A 246 12.15 -20.31 17.77
CA SER A 246 11.17 -20.48 18.84
C SER A 246 10.55 -21.87 18.80
N ASP A 247 10.34 -22.46 19.97
CA ASP A 247 9.78 -23.81 20.13
C ASP A 247 8.31 -23.91 19.71
N VAL A 248 7.61 -22.78 19.59
CA VAL A 248 6.21 -22.75 19.19
C VAL A 248 6.00 -22.71 17.68
N ILE A 249 7.04 -22.43 16.88
CA ILE A 249 6.92 -22.37 15.42
C ILE A 249 6.33 -23.67 14.87
N GLY A 250 5.34 -23.54 13.98
CA GLY A 250 4.59 -24.65 13.39
C GLY A 250 3.45 -25.18 14.27
N ARG A 251 3.40 -24.86 15.57
CA ARG A 251 2.30 -25.30 16.44
C ARG A 251 1.01 -24.57 16.09
N ALA A 252 -0.08 -25.33 16.02
CA ALA A 252 -1.42 -24.79 15.80
C ALA A 252 -2.01 -24.23 17.10
N PHE A 253 -2.87 -23.23 16.96
CA PHE A 253 -3.64 -22.69 18.07
C PHE A 253 -4.75 -23.68 18.44
N PRO A 254 -4.94 -23.97 19.74
CA PRO A 254 -6.06 -24.78 20.20
C PRO A 254 -7.40 -24.20 19.75
N PRO A 255 -8.41 -25.02 19.41
CA PRO A 255 -9.72 -24.53 18.96
C PRO A 255 -10.38 -23.52 19.91
N ALA A 256 -10.27 -23.74 21.22
CA ALA A 256 -10.80 -22.82 22.23
C ALA A 256 -10.13 -21.43 22.19
N LEU A 257 -8.82 -21.38 21.95
CA LEU A 257 -8.10 -20.12 21.80
C LEU A 257 -8.50 -19.41 20.51
N ARG A 258 -8.69 -20.15 19.41
CA ARG A 258 -9.19 -19.57 18.15
C ARG A 258 -10.57 -18.96 18.31
N ALA A 259 -11.48 -19.65 19.01
CA ALA A 259 -12.83 -19.15 19.29
C ALA A 259 -12.78 -17.86 20.13
N ALA A 260 -11.93 -17.80 21.16
CA ALA A 260 -11.75 -16.58 21.96
C ALA A 260 -11.13 -15.43 21.14
N LEU A 261 -10.14 -15.72 20.29
CA LEU A 261 -9.55 -14.72 19.39
C LEU A 261 -10.53 -14.24 18.33
N ALA A 262 -11.46 -15.08 17.87
CA ALA A 262 -12.47 -14.71 16.90
C ALA A 262 -13.34 -13.56 17.42
N GLU A 263 -13.70 -13.56 18.72
CA GLU A 263 -14.42 -12.45 19.33
C GLU A 263 -13.58 -11.18 19.38
N LEU A 264 -12.34 -11.24 19.87
CA LEU A 264 -11.45 -10.07 19.95
C LEU A 264 -11.14 -9.48 18.57
N VAL A 265 -10.90 -10.33 17.57
CA VAL A 265 -10.68 -9.89 16.19
C VAL A 265 -11.95 -9.25 15.64
N SER A 266 -13.13 -9.79 15.94
CA SER A 266 -14.40 -9.21 15.48
C SER A 266 -14.66 -7.81 16.03
N GLU A 267 -14.15 -7.51 17.23
CA GLU A 267 -14.18 -6.17 17.83
C GLU A 267 -13.15 -5.22 17.21
N ALA A 268 -12.03 -5.76 16.71
CA ALA A 268 -10.93 -4.99 16.14
C ALA A 268 -11.06 -4.71 14.61
N VAL A 269 -11.98 -5.39 13.92
CA VAL A 269 -12.30 -5.11 12.51
C VAL A 269 -13.46 -4.12 12.37
N PRO A 270 -13.66 -3.47 11.20
CA PRO A 270 -14.85 -2.68 10.94
C PRO A 270 -16.14 -3.45 11.23
N GLN A 271 -17.12 -2.79 11.86
CA GLN A 271 -18.35 -3.42 12.36
C GLN A 271 -19.09 -4.27 11.30
N LEU A 272 -19.06 -3.85 10.04
CA LEU A 272 -19.68 -4.57 8.92
C LEU A 272 -19.02 -5.93 8.65
N LEU A 273 -17.72 -6.07 8.94
CA LEU A 273 -16.95 -7.30 8.76
C LEU A 273 -17.00 -8.21 9.98
N ALA A 274 -17.43 -7.73 11.14
CA ALA A 274 -17.37 -8.46 12.40
C ALA A 274 -18.03 -9.85 12.37
N PRO A 275 -19.24 -10.06 11.78
CA PRO A 275 -19.83 -11.39 11.68
C PRO A 275 -18.98 -12.36 10.82
N ALA A 276 -18.48 -11.89 9.69
CA ALA A 276 -17.62 -12.69 8.81
C ALA A 276 -16.26 -12.98 9.46
N ALA A 277 -15.70 -12.03 10.20
CA ALA A 277 -14.47 -12.19 10.96
C ALA A 277 -14.59 -13.30 12.02
N ARG A 278 -15.70 -13.37 12.77
CA ARG A 278 -15.93 -14.47 13.73
C ARG A 278 -15.91 -15.83 13.04
N ILE A 279 -16.61 -15.95 11.91
CA ILE A 279 -16.73 -17.20 11.15
C ILE A 279 -15.36 -17.63 10.63
N ILE A 280 -14.66 -16.75 9.92
CA ILE A 280 -13.41 -17.10 9.24
C ILE A 280 -12.28 -17.44 10.22
N VAL A 281 -12.16 -16.69 11.33
CA VAL A 281 -11.12 -16.92 12.35
C VAL A 281 -11.37 -18.23 13.10
N THR A 282 -12.63 -18.58 13.36
CA THR A 282 -12.98 -19.84 14.03
C THR A 282 -12.77 -21.04 13.11
N ALA A 283 -13.15 -20.92 11.84
CA ALA A 283 -13.14 -22.02 10.87
C ALA A 283 -11.73 -22.36 10.37
N ARG A 284 -10.84 -21.36 10.25
CA ARG A 284 -9.51 -21.55 9.66
C ARG A 284 -8.45 -21.88 10.72
N PRO A 285 -7.43 -22.66 10.36
CA PRO A 285 -6.28 -22.86 11.23
C PRO A 285 -5.57 -21.54 11.53
N ILE A 286 -5.06 -21.41 12.74
CA ILE A 286 -4.09 -20.37 13.12
C ILE A 286 -2.84 -21.09 13.62
N ARG A 287 -1.67 -20.71 13.13
CA ARG A 287 -0.38 -21.30 13.54
C ARG A 287 0.66 -20.24 13.90
N TRP A 288 1.62 -20.63 14.72
CA TRP A 288 2.83 -19.82 14.93
C TRP A 288 3.81 -20.01 13.78
N ALA A 289 4.46 -18.93 13.35
CA ALA A 289 5.46 -18.96 12.29
C ALA A 289 6.57 -17.91 12.52
N ASP A 290 7.67 -18.04 11.79
CA ASP A 290 8.56 -16.93 11.52
C ASP A 290 8.03 -16.19 10.29
N LEU A 291 7.67 -14.92 10.45
CA LEU A 291 7.07 -14.09 9.41
C LEU A 291 7.96 -12.88 9.05
N GLY A 292 9.21 -12.87 9.54
CA GLY A 292 10.13 -11.75 9.38
C GLY A 292 9.55 -10.45 9.94
N ALA A 293 9.24 -9.48 9.08
CA ALA A 293 8.72 -8.18 9.51
C ALA A 293 7.20 -8.15 9.74
N ARG A 294 6.46 -9.22 9.42
CA ARG A 294 5.01 -9.23 9.55
C ARG A 294 4.58 -9.79 10.90
N ALA A 295 3.57 -9.19 11.54
CA ALA A 295 2.99 -9.76 12.76
C ALA A 295 2.04 -10.94 12.44
N ALA A 296 1.31 -10.87 11.33
CA ALA A 296 0.46 -11.95 10.87
C ALA A 296 0.40 -12.01 9.34
N THR A 297 -0.06 -13.13 8.79
CA THR A 297 -0.33 -13.31 7.36
C THR A 297 -1.47 -14.31 7.15
N TYR A 298 -1.99 -14.35 5.93
CA TYR A 298 -3.04 -15.25 5.48
C TYR A 298 -2.63 -15.86 4.15
N ASP A 299 -2.74 -17.18 4.07
CA ASP A 299 -2.48 -18.00 2.89
C ASP A 299 -3.54 -19.11 2.77
N ASP A 300 -3.39 -20.00 1.79
CA ASP A 300 -4.32 -21.12 1.56
C ASP A 300 -4.42 -22.07 2.77
N GLY A 301 -3.41 -22.09 3.65
CA GLY A 301 -3.37 -22.89 4.87
C GLY A 301 -4.04 -22.24 6.08
N GLY A 302 -4.58 -21.03 5.95
CA GLY A 302 -5.23 -20.27 7.01
C GLY A 302 -4.42 -19.06 7.46
N PHE A 303 -4.45 -18.77 8.76
CA PHE A 303 -3.71 -17.65 9.33
C PHE A 303 -2.41 -18.11 9.98
N ALA A 304 -1.38 -17.28 9.90
CA ALA A 304 -0.16 -17.46 10.67
C ALA A 304 0.15 -16.17 11.44
N VAL A 305 0.69 -16.34 12.65
CA VAL A 305 1.07 -15.23 13.55
C VAL A 305 2.51 -15.41 13.98
N HIS A 306 3.27 -14.32 14.10
CA HIS A 306 4.69 -14.39 14.37
C HIS A 306 4.97 -14.94 15.78
N ALA A 307 5.83 -15.95 15.88
CA ALA A 307 6.19 -16.60 17.14
C ALA A 307 6.82 -15.65 18.19
N ALA A 308 7.41 -14.52 17.78
CA ALA A 308 7.94 -13.53 18.70
C ALA A 308 6.85 -12.88 19.57
N LEU A 309 5.58 -12.87 19.14
CA LEU A 309 4.46 -12.44 19.98
C LEU A 309 4.28 -13.38 21.17
N TRP A 310 4.43 -14.69 20.98
CA TRP A 310 4.42 -15.65 22.10
C TRP A 310 5.59 -15.40 23.05
N ASP A 311 6.82 -15.52 22.56
CA ASP A 311 8.00 -15.51 23.43
C ASP A 311 8.21 -14.19 24.17
N ARG A 312 7.79 -13.06 23.57
CA ARG A 312 8.03 -11.73 24.14
C ARG A 312 6.84 -11.17 24.89
N ILE A 313 5.62 -11.48 24.47
CA ILE A 313 4.41 -10.87 25.06
C ILE A 313 3.72 -11.82 26.04
N ALA A 314 3.76 -13.14 25.83
CA ALA A 314 3.16 -14.09 26.78
C ALA A 314 3.73 -13.94 28.21
N PRO A 315 5.05 -13.73 28.42
CA PRO A 315 5.60 -13.48 29.76
C PRO A 315 5.07 -12.20 30.43
N LEU A 316 4.55 -11.25 29.64
CA LEU A 316 3.96 -10.00 30.13
C LEU A 316 2.47 -10.16 30.49
N GLY A 317 1.88 -11.35 30.24
CA GLY A 317 0.50 -11.69 30.61
C GLY A 317 -0.37 -12.09 29.42
N LEU A 318 -1.23 -13.08 29.63
CA LEU A 318 -2.09 -13.65 28.57
C LEU A 318 -3.10 -12.66 28.00
N ALA A 319 -3.62 -11.73 28.80
CA ALA A 319 -4.51 -10.68 28.31
C ALA A 319 -3.81 -9.76 27.30
N ARG A 320 -2.56 -9.40 27.58
CA ARG A 320 -1.74 -8.58 26.69
C ARG A 320 -1.39 -9.32 25.40
N LEU A 321 -1.07 -10.61 25.51
CA LEU A 321 -0.88 -11.48 24.35
C LEU A 321 -2.15 -11.52 23.48
N ALA A 322 -3.33 -11.72 24.08
CA ALA A 322 -4.58 -11.79 23.36
C ALA A 322 -4.88 -10.51 22.56
N LEU A 323 -4.64 -9.33 23.16
CA LEU A 323 -4.78 -8.04 22.48
C LEU A 323 -3.79 -7.89 21.32
N ALA A 324 -2.51 -8.22 21.54
CA ALA A 324 -1.49 -8.14 20.49
C ALA A 324 -1.77 -9.10 19.32
N LEU A 325 -2.32 -10.28 19.61
CA LEU A 325 -2.77 -11.24 18.59
C LEU A 325 -3.96 -10.71 17.79
N ALA A 326 -4.94 -10.10 18.46
CA ALA A 326 -6.10 -9.50 17.80
C ALA A 326 -5.70 -8.33 16.89
N GLU A 327 -4.82 -7.44 17.37
CA GLU A 327 -4.27 -6.32 16.60
C GLU A 327 -3.52 -6.81 15.35
N ALA A 328 -2.72 -7.87 15.49
CA ALA A 328 -1.98 -8.46 14.37
C ALA A 328 -2.91 -9.12 13.34
N LEU A 329 -3.95 -9.83 13.79
CA LEU A 329 -4.85 -10.60 12.93
C LEU A 329 -5.90 -9.73 12.24
N ALA A 330 -6.43 -8.70 12.89
CA ALA A 330 -7.52 -7.86 12.36
C ALA A 330 -7.32 -7.36 10.92
N PRO A 331 -6.18 -6.72 10.54
CA PRO A 331 -5.99 -6.26 9.17
C PRO A 331 -5.89 -7.41 8.16
N VAL A 332 -5.31 -8.54 8.56
CA VAL A 332 -5.15 -9.73 7.70
C VAL A 332 -6.49 -10.42 7.47
N VAL A 333 -7.32 -10.51 8.50
CA VAL A 333 -8.67 -11.07 8.44
C VAL A 333 -9.58 -10.21 7.58
N ALA A 334 -9.56 -8.88 7.76
CA ALA A 334 -10.34 -7.97 6.94
C ALA A 334 -9.96 -8.07 5.44
N ALA A 335 -8.66 -8.20 5.14
CA ALA A 335 -8.19 -8.41 3.78
C ALA A 335 -8.66 -9.76 3.20
N ALA A 336 -8.61 -10.84 3.98
CA ALA A 336 -9.07 -12.16 3.57
C ALA A 336 -10.58 -12.16 3.22
N ILE A 337 -11.42 -11.56 4.07
CA ILE A 337 -12.86 -11.43 3.82
C ILE A 337 -13.13 -10.64 2.53
N THR A 338 -12.42 -9.53 2.35
CA THR A 338 -12.59 -8.68 1.16
C THR A 338 -12.21 -9.44 -0.11
N ALA A 339 -11.14 -10.23 -0.08
CA ALA A 339 -10.72 -11.05 -1.21
C ALA A 339 -11.75 -12.15 -1.54
N GLU A 340 -12.33 -12.81 -0.54
CA GLU A 340 -13.37 -13.82 -0.74
C GLU A 340 -14.64 -13.22 -1.36
N TRP A 341 -15.09 -12.05 -0.88
CA TRP A 341 -16.27 -11.38 -1.41
C TRP A 341 -16.09 -10.92 -2.86
N GLN A 342 -14.86 -10.51 -3.22
CA GLN A 342 -14.52 -10.17 -4.61
C GLN A 342 -14.59 -11.39 -5.54
N LEU A 343 -14.16 -12.57 -5.07
CA LEU A 343 -14.25 -13.80 -5.85
C LEU A 343 -15.70 -14.30 -6.03
N MET A 344 -16.59 -14.01 -5.07
CA MET A 344 -18.01 -14.38 -5.16
C MET A 344 -18.85 -13.42 -6.03
N SER A 345 -18.30 -12.26 -6.40
CA SER A 345 -18.99 -11.22 -7.17
C SER A 345 -18.64 -11.22 -8.67
N VAL A 346 -17.84 -12.20 -9.11
CA VAL A 346 -17.50 -12.46 -10.53
C VAL A 346 -18.32 -13.65 -11.02
#